data_AF-A0A831UMW1-F1
#
_entry.id   AF-A0A831UMW1-F1
#
_cell.length_a   1.000
_cell.length_b   1.000
_cell.length_c   1.000
_cell.angle_alpha   90.00
_cell.angle_beta   90.00
_cell.angle_gamma   90.00
#
_symmetry.space_group_name_H-M   'P 1'
#
loop_
_entity.id
_entity.type
_entity.pdbx_description
1 polymer ?
#
loop_
_entity_poly.entity_id
_entity_poly.type
_entity_poly.pdbx_seq_one_letter_code
_entity_poly.pdbx_strand_id
1 'polypeptide(L)'
;RLNDVACDPEAVALISGRLAARHACIPVRAGSGSIALAMANPLDLIAIEDIEHATGQQVRPLIARESEIMDAITRHYGADAPAE
;
A
#
# COMPACT_ATOMS: atom_id res chain seq x y z
N ARG A 1 7.20 7.37 -11.30
CA ARG A 1 5.91 6.66 -11.51
C ARG A 1 5.94 5.45 -10.63
N LEU A 2 4.83 5.08 -9.98
CA LEU A 2 4.81 3.87 -9.15
C LEU A 2 5.05 2.62 -10.00
N ASN A 3 4.63 2.64 -11.27
CA ASN A 3 4.91 1.57 -12.24
C ASN A 3 6.40 1.33 -12.52
N ASP A 4 7.30 2.29 -12.23
CA ASP A 4 8.75 2.12 -12.40
C ASP A 4 9.46 1.74 -11.09
N VAL A 5 8.76 1.81 -9.96
CA VAL A 5 9.28 1.45 -8.64
C VAL A 5 8.82 0.03 -8.35
N ALA A 6 9.77 -0.92 -8.35
CA ALA A 6 9.48 -2.29 -7.97
C ALA A 6 8.96 -2.31 -6.52
N CYS A 7 7.69 -2.71 -6.34
CA CYS A 7 7.16 -2.99 -5.02
C CYS A 7 7.80 -4.28 -4.50
N ASP A 8 8.40 -4.19 -3.32
CA ASP A 8 8.99 -5.34 -2.64
C ASP A 8 7.88 -6.36 -2.31
N PRO A 9 7.94 -7.60 -2.82
CA PRO A 9 6.92 -8.61 -2.56
C PRO A 9 6.71 -8.89 -1.07
N GLU A 10 7.77 -8.81 -0.26
CA GLU A 10 7.67 -8.98 1.19
C GLU A 10 6.90 -7.83 1.83
N ALA A 11 7.08 -6.60 1.35
CA ALA A 11 6.34 -5.44 1.83
C ALA A 11 4.86 -5.50 1.43
N VAL A 12 4.58 -5.89 0.18
CA VAL A 12 3.22 -6.08 -0.34
C VAL A 12 2.47 -7.11 0.51
N ALA A 13 3.11 -8.22 0.86
CA ALA A 13 2.49 -9.28 1.66
C ALA A 13 2.14 -8.88 3.11
N LEU A 14 2.59 -7.71 3.59
CA LEU A 14 2.28 -7.23 4.95
C LEU A 14 0.82 -6.80 5.13
N ILE A 15 0.12 -6.46 4.04
CA ILE A 15 -1.29 -6.08 4.11
C ILE A 15 -2.10 -6.88 3.07
N SER A 16 -3.40 -6.99 3.29
CA SER A 16 -4.29 -7.61 2.32
C SER A 16 -4.61 -6.66 1.15
N GLY A 17 -4.92 -7.24 -0.02
CA GLY A 17 -5.39 -6.48 -1.18
C GLY A 17 -6.67 -5.67 -0.89
N ARG A 18 -7.57 -6.20 -0.05
CA ARG A 18 -8.76 -5.48 0.44
C ARG A 18 -8.40 -4.23 1.24
N LEU A 19 -7.42 -4.32 2.14
CA LEU A 19 -6.99 -3.17 2.95
C LEU A 19 -6.29 -2.12 2.06
N ALA A 20 -5.41 -2.58 1.16
CA ALA A 20 -4.77 -1.75 0.14
C ALA A 20 -5.79 -0.97 -0.70
N ALA A 21 -6.81 -1.67 -1.23
CA ALA A 21 -7.86 -1.09 -2.06
C ALA A 21 -8.75 -0.11 -1.29
N ARG A 22 -9.15 -0.46 -0.05
CA ARG A 22 -9.99 0.40 0.81
C ARG A 22 -9.37 1.79 1.01
N HIS A 23 -8.06 1.86 1.15
CA HIS A 23 -7.34 3.10 1.42
C HIS A 23 -6.61 3.68 0.19
N ALA A 24 -6.82 3.09 -0.99
CA ALA A 24 -6.08 3.44 -2.20
C ALA A 24 -4.57 3.60 -1.93
N CYS A 25 -3.96 2.56 -1.35
CA CYS A 25 -2.55 2.54 -0.98
C CYS A 25 -1.87 1.20 -1.28
N ILE A 26 -0.55 1.19 -1.42
CA ILE A 26 0.24 -0.06 -1.56
C ILE A 26 1.63 0.07 -0.91
N PRO A 27 2.09 -0.93 -0.16
CA PRO A 27 3.46 -0.97 0.34
C PRO A 27 4.46 -1.05 -0.80
N VAL A 28 5.48 -0.20 -0.73
CA VAL A 28 6.57 -0.18 -1.72
C VAL A 28 7.79 -0.93 -1.17
N ARG A 29 8.07 -0.75 0.12
CA ARG A 29 9.22 -1.34 0.81
C ARG A 29 8.96 -1.38 2.31
N ALA A 30 9.47 -2.40 2.98
CA ALA A 30 9.45 -2.51 4.43
C ALA A 30 10.85 -2.75 4.98
N GLY A 31 11.11 -2.28 6.20
CA GLY A 31 12.39 -2.49 6.86
C GLY A 31 12.58 -1.62 8.10
N SER A 32 13.35 -2.13 9.06
CA SER A 32 13.71 -1.43 10.29
C SER A 32 12.50 -0.91 11.09
N GLY A 33 11.40 -1.68 11.09
CA GLY A 33 10.16 -1.30 11.79
C GLY A 33 9.37 -0.19 11.09
N SER A 34 9.66 0.11 9.83
CA SER A 34 8.93 1.10 9.04
C SER A 34 8.56 0.57 7.65
N ILE A 35 7.42 1.05 7.15
CA ILE A 35 6.89 0.70 5.83
C ILE A 35 6.74 1.98 4.99
N ALA A 36 7.36 1.99 3.82
CA ALA A 36 7.14 3.04 2.83
C ALA A 36 5.85 2.71 2.08
N LEU A 37 4.84 3.57 2.21
CA LEU A 37 3.49 3.33 1.71
C LEU A 37 3.15 4.34 0.61
N ALA A 38 2.93 3.88 -0.61
CA ALA A 38 2.40 4.74 -1.67
C ALA A 38 0.90 4.97 -1.42
N MET A 39 0.47 6.23 -1.38
CA MET A 39 -0.90 6.65 -1.06
C MET A 39 -1.39 7.71 -2.03
N ALA A 40 -2.69 7.65 -2.35
CA ALA A 40 -3.36 8.72 -3.10
C ALA A 40 -3.51 10.00 -2.26
N ASN A 41 -3.75 9.84 -0.95
CA ASN A 41 -3.85 10.94 0.00
C ASN A 41 -2.97 10.67 1.25
N PRO A 42 -1.80 11.31 1.39
CA PRO A 42 -0.92 11.12 2.55
C PRO A 42 -1.44 11.79 3.83
N LEU A 43 -2.52 12.58 3.76
CA LEU A 43 -3.18 13.21 4.91
C LEU A 43 -4.33 12.35 5.46
N ASP A 44 -4.60 11.19 4.85
CA ASP A 44 -5.54 10.22 5.39
C ASP A 44 -4.93 9.51 6.60
N LEU A 45 -5.15 10.09 7.78
CA LEU A 45 -4.65 9.57 9.05
C LEU A 45 -5.26 8.20 9.39
N ILE A 46 -6.50 7.95 8.97
CA ILE A 46 -7.17 6.67 9.23
C ILE A 46 -6.49 5.56 8.43
N ALA A 47 -6.16 5.82 7.16
CA ALA A 47 -5.39 4.89 6.36
C ALA A 47 -4.00 4.60 6.97
N ILE A 48 -3.33 5.63 7.48
CA ILE A 48 -2.04 5.46 8.15
C ILE A 48 -2.19 4.57 9.39
N GLU A 49 -3.10 4.90 10.31
CA GLU A 49 -3.32 4.15 11.54
C GLU A 49 -3.74 2.70 11.29
N ASP A 50 -4.63 2.45 10.33
CA ASP A 50 -5.09 1.10 10.00
C ASP A 50 -3.93 0.23 9.47
N ILE A 51 -3.02 0.82 8.67
CA ILE A 51 -1.85 0.11 8.13
C ILE A 51 -0.79 -0.08 9.23
N GLU A 52 -0.55 0.90 10.09
CA GLU A 52 0.36 0.76 11.23
C GLU A 52 -0.12 -0.35 12.18
N HIS A 53 -1.43 -0.41 12.47
CA HIS A 53 -2.01 -1.47 13.29
C HIS A 53 -1.94 -2.85 12.62
N ALA A 54 -2.21 -2.94 11.33
CA ALA A 54 -2.18 -4.21 10.61
C ALA A 54 -0.76 -4.79 10.51
N THR A 55 0.25 -3.93 10.38
CA THR A 55 1.64 -4.34 10.10
C THR A 55 2.56 -4.30 11.32
N GLY A 56 2.17 -3.57 12.37
CA GLY A 56 3.04 -3.27 13.52
C GLY A 56 4.24 -2.38 13.18
N GLN A 57 4.22 -1.71 12.02
CA GLN A 57 5.33 -0.89 11.51
C GLN A 57 4.90 0.57 11.34
N GLN A 58 5.84 1.50 11.56
CA GLN A 58 5.60 2.92 11.32
C GLN A 58 5.44 3.20 9.83
N VAL A 59 4.37 3.89 9.44
CA VAL A 59 4.13 4.25 8.04
C VAL A 59 4.93 5.50 7.66
N ARG A 60 5.61 5.44 6.52
CA ARG A 60 6.20 6.58 5.82
C ARG A 60 5.45 6.80 4.51
N PRO A 61 4.53 7.78 4.44
CA PRO A 61 3.71 7.98 3.26
C PRO A 61 4.53 8.54 2.10
N LEU A 62 4.26 8.02 0.91
CA LEU A 62 4.76 8.49 -0.38
C LEU A 62 3.54 8.84 -1.25
N ILE A 63 3.56 10.01 -1.88
CA ILE A 63 2.45 10.42 -2.74
C ILE A 63 2.58 9.72 -4.10
N ALA A 64 1.51 9.06 -4.52
CA ALA A 64 1.37 8.49 -5.86
C ALA A 64 -0.02 8.78 -6.42
N ARG A 65 -0.18 8.67 -7.75
CA ARG A 65 -1.49 8.79 -8.36
C ARG A 65 -2.33 7.57 -8.00
N GLU A 66 -3.59 7.81 -7.68
CA GLU A 66 -4.56 6.75 -7.39
C GLU A 66 -4.61 5.68 -8.49
N SER A 67 -4.63 6.08 -9.76
CA SER A 67 -4.62 5.12 -10.88
C SER A 67 -3.37 4.22 -10.88
N GLU A 68 -2.19 4.78 -10.60
CA GLU A 68 -0.95 3.99 -10.52
C GLU A 68 -0.98 3.01 -9.33
N ILE A 69 -1.64 3.40 -8.23
CA ILE A 69 -1.82 2.53 -7.05
C ILE A 69 -2.79 1.40 -7.36
N MET A 70 -3.94 1.69 -7.97
CA MET A 70 -4.94 0.68 -8.32
C MET A 70 -4.40 -0.34 -9.33
N ASP A 71 -3.61 0.11 -10.30
CA ASP A 71 -2.90 -0.77 -11.23
C ASP A 71 -1.94 -1.71 -10.48
N ALA A 72 -1.18 -1.16 -9.52
CA ALA A 72 -0.25 -1.93 -8.71
C ALA A 72 -0.98 -2.93 -7.80
N ILE A 73 -2.10 -2.53 -7.17
CA ILE A 73 -2.93 -3.40 -6.35
C ILE A 73 -3.43 -4.59 -7.18
N THR A 74 -3.95 -4.32 -8.37
CA THR A 74 -4.42 -5.36 -9.29
C THR A 74 -3.29 -6.33 -9.66
N ARG A 75 -2.11 -5.80 -9.98
CA ARG A 75 -0.93 -6.59 -10.35
C ARG A 75 -0.41 -7.48 -9.22
N HIS A 76 -0.44 -6.97 -7.98
CA HIS A 76 0.23 -7.60 -6.84
C HIS A 76 -0.69 -8.46 -5.98
N TYR A 77 -1.97 -8.11 -5.88
CA TYR A 77 -2.94 -8.85 -5.05
C TYR A 77 -3.92 -9.71 -5.87
N GLY A 78 -4.06 -9.48 -7.18
CA GLY A 78 -4.87 -10.31 -8.06
C GLY A 78 -6.27 -10.60 -7.51
N ALA A 79 -6.52 -11.85 -7.09
CA ALA A 79 -7.80 -12.36 -6.57
C ALA A 79 -8.20 -11.85 -5.16
N ASP A 80 -7.27 -11.23 -4.42
CA ASP A 80 -7.54 -10.59 -3.11
C ASP A 80 -7.92 -9.10 -3.24
N ALA A 81 -7.83 -8.53 -4.45
CA ALA A 81 -8.51 -7.27 -4.75
C ALA A 81 -10.02 -7.53 -4.76
N PRO A 82 -10.86 -6.63 -4.22
CA PRO A 82 -12.31 -6.82 -4.25
C PRO A 82 -12.74 -7.08 -5.70
N ALA A 83 -13.28 -8.27 -5.96
CA ALA A 83 -14.03 -8.52 -7.18
C ALA A 83 -15.22 -7.54 -7.16
N GLU A 84 -15.42 -6.85 -8.28
CA GLU A 84 -16.54 -5.92 -8.49
C GLU A 84 -17.88 -6.47 -8.00
#